data_AF-A0A3C0MD76-F1
#
_entry.id   AF-A0A3C0MD76-F1
#
_cell.length_a   1.000
_cell.length_b   1.000
_cell.length_c   1.000
_cell.angle_alpha   90.00
_cell.angle_beta   90.00
_cell.angle_gamma   90.00
#
_symmetry.space_group_name_H-M   'P 1'
#
loop_
_entity.id
_entity.type
_entity.pdbx_description
1 polymer ?
#
loop_
_entity_poly.entity_id
_entity_poly.type
_entity_poly.pdbx_seq_one_letter_code
_entity_poly.pdbx_strand_id
1 'polypeptide(L)' 'MPLFEIAIVLALIVFNGSLAMSELAVVSARRARLKALADDGSLGAQAAMKLAED' A
#
# COMPACT_ATOMS: atom_id res chain seq x y z
N MET A 1 -0.23 1.12 -36.67
CA MET A 1 0.22 -0.26 -36.32
C MET A 1 -0.32 -0.56 -34.93
N PRO A 2 -1.35 -1.40 -34.79
CA PRO A 2 -2.09 -1.57 -33.53
C PRO A 2 -1.21 -2.04 -32.36
N LEU A 3 -0.08 -2.70 -32.67
CA LEU A 3 0.90 -3.15 -31.69
C LEU A 3 1.51 -2.02 -30.86
N PHE A 4 1.73 -0.84 -31.46
CA PHE A 4 2.31 0.32 -30.77
C PHE A 4 1.33 0.93 -29.77
N GLU A 5 0.05 1.01 -30.14
CA GLU A 5 -1.04 1.46 -29.26
C GLU A 5 -1.20 0.52 -28.05
N ILE A 6 -1.18 -0.80 -28.29
CA ILE A 6 -1.25 -1.82 -27.23
C ILE A 6 -0.05 -1.70 -26.27
N ALA A 7 1.17 -1.51 -26.81
CA ALA A 7 2.37 -1.33 -25.99
C ALA A 7 2.29 -0.09 -25.09
N ILE A 8 1.78 1.03 -25.62
CA ILE A 8 1.57 2.25 -24.84
C ILE A 8 0.52 2.03 -23.74
N VAL A 9 -0.61 1.40 -24.06
CA VAL A 9 -1.65 1.13 -23.06
C VAL A 9 -1.13 0.23 -21.94
N LEU A 10 -0.39 -0.84 -22.27
CA LEU A 10 0.23 -1.71 -21.27
C LEU A 10 1.25 -0.96 -20.40
N ALA A 11 2.09 -0.11 -21.00
CA ALA A 11 3.05 0.70 -20.26
C ALA A 11 2.32 1.66 -19.30
N LEU A 12 1.24 2.31 -19.74
CA LEU A 12 0.44 3.20 -18.91
C LEU A 12 -0.26 2.46 -17.77
N ILE A 13 -0.75 1.23 -17.99
CA ILE A 13 -1.36 0.40 -16.94
C ILE A 13 -0.34 0.04 -15.88
N VAL A 14 0.84 -0.44 -16.27
CA VAL A 14 1.92 -0.80 -15.33
C VAL A 14 2.38 0.42 -14.56
N PHE A 15 2.54 1.56 -15.25
CA PHE A 15 2.95 2.81 -14.62
C PHE A 15 1.92 3.29 -13.60
N ASN A 16 0.64 3.39 -13.98
CA ASN A 16 -0.43 3.77 -13.05
C ASN A 16 -0.59 2.77 -11.89
N GLY A 17 -0.45 1.47 -12.16
CA GLY A 17 -0.50 0.43 -11.14
C GLY A 17 0.66 0.53 -10.15
N SER A 18 1.88 0.81 -10.62
CA SER A 18 3.05 1.00 -9.77
C SER A 18 2.96 2.25 -8.89
N LEU A 19 2.38 3.33 -9.43
CA LEU A 19 2.16 4.57 -8.69
C LEU A 19 1.03 4.44 -7.66
N ALA A 20 -0.09 3.82 -8.02
CA ALA A 20 -1.18 3.53 -7.08
C ALA A 20 -0.73 2.58 -5.94
N MET A 21 0.13 1.62 -6.27
CA MET A 21 0.72 0.71 -5.28
C MET A 21 1.71 1.42 -4.36
N SER A 22 2.34 2.53 -4.78
CA SER A 22 3.31 3.26 -3.95
C SER A 22 2.65 3.94 -2.74
N GLU A 23 1.43 4.48 -2.92
CA GLU A 23 0.67 5.04 -1.80
C GLU A 23 0.19 3.95 -0.83
N LEU A 24 -0.30 2.82 -1.36
CA LEU A 24 -0.70 1.67 -0.55
C LEU A 24 0.49 0.97 0.14
N ALA A 25 1.66 0.88 -0.50
CA ALA A 25 2.89 0.34 0.07
C ALA A 25 3.41 1.21 1.22
N VAL A 26 3.34 2.54 1.08
CA VAL A 26 3.73 3.48 2.14
C VAL A 26 2.77 3.44 3.33
N VAL A 27 1.45 3.38 3.09
CA VAL A 27 0.44 3.28 4.16
C VAL A 27 0.49 1.90 4.84
N SER A 28 0.68 0.81 4.09
CA SER A 28 0.83 -0.54 4.63
C SER A 28 2.13 -0.72 5.40
N ALA A 29 3.25 -0.11 4.99
CA ALA A 29 4.50 -0.14 5.76
C ALA A 29 4.36 0.52 7.14
N ARG A 30 3.60 1.63 7.23
CA ARG A 30 3.28 2.26 8.52
C ARG A 30 2.36 1.39 9.38
N ARG A 31 1.32 0.76 8.79
CA ARG A 31 0.47 -0.23 9.49
C ARG A 31 1.27 -1.46 9.92
N ALA A 32 2.19 -1.98 9.11
CA ALA A 32 3.02 -3.13 9.44
C ALA A 32 3.96 -2.85 10.63
N ARG A 33 4.54 -1.65 10.68
CA ARG A 33 5.36 -1.22 11.82
C ARG A 33 4.51 -1.00 13.07
N LEU A 34 3.32 -0.43 12.93
CA LEU A 34 2.38 -0.25 14.05
C LEU A 34 1.87 -1.59 14.58
N LYS A 35 1.63 -2.56 13.68
CA LYS A 35 1.27 -3.94 14.01
C LYS A 35 2.41 -4.64 14.75
N ALA A 36 3.66 -4.50 14.29
CA ALA A 36 4.82 -5.04 15.00
C ALA A 36 4.95 -4.46 16.43
N LEU A 37 4.69 -3.16 16.62
CA LEU A 37 4.67 -2.53 17.96
C LEU A 37 3.51 -3.04 18.83
N ALA A 38 2.35 -3.33 18.24
CA ALA A 38 1.20 -3.90 18.93
C ALA A 38 1.46 -5.35 19.37
N ASP A 39 2.11 -6.14 18.51
CA ASP A 39 2.54 -7.52 18.76
C ASP A 39 3.61 -7.59 19.86
N ASP A 40 4.47 -6.56 19.97
CA ASP A 40 5.49 -6.41 21.02
C ASP A 40 4.88 -5.94 22.38
N GLY A 41 3.55 -5.90 22.49
CA GLY A 41 2.84 -5.62 23.74
C GLY A 41 2.55 -4.14 24.02
N SER A 42 2.77 -3.24 23.05
CA SER A 42 2.43 -1.82 23.22
C SER A 42 0.91 -1.61 23.22
N LEU A 43 0.34 -1.35 24.40
CA LEU A 43 -1.08 -1.06 24.61
C LEU A 43 -1.57 0.12 23.74
N GLY A 44 -0.73 1.14 23.55
CA GLY A 44 -1.05 2.29 22.70
C GLY A 44 -1.12 1.95 21.21
N ALA A 45 -0.24 1.07 20.74
CA ALA A 45 -0.24 0.61 19.35
C ALA A 45 -1.44 -0.30 19.05
N GLN A 46 -1.85 -1.15 20.00
CA GLN A 46 -3.07 -1.96 19.88
C GLN A 46 -4.33 -1.09 19.78
N ALA A 47 -4.45 -0.06 20.63
CA ALA A 47 -5.57 0.86 20.58
C ALA A 47 -5.61 1.64 19.25
N ALA A 48 -4.46 2.10 18.76
CA ALA A 48 -4.35 2.81 17.48
C ALA A 48 -4.68 1.90 16.27
N MET A 49 -4.25 0.64 16.28
CA MET A 49 -4.61 -0.35 15.26
C MET A 49 -6.11 -0.61 15.25
N LYS A 50 -6.72 -0.79 16.42
CA LYS A 50 -8.17 -1.02 16.56
C LYS A 50 -8.99 0.16 16.03
N LEU A 51 -8.57 1.39 16.33
CA LEU A 51 -9.21 2.61 15.81
C LEU A 51 -8.99 2.80 14.30
N ALA A 52 -7.92 2.27 13.73
CA ALA A 52 -7.64 2.34 12.29
C ALA A 52 -8.34 1.23 11.48
N GLU A 53 -8.96 0.26 12.15
CA GLU A 53 -9.77 -0.82 11.56
C GLU A 53 -11.28 -0.54 11.63
N ASP A 54 -11.71 0.35 12.54
CA ASP A 54 -13.04 1.00 12.54
C ASP A 54 -13.12 2.14 11.49
#